data_AF-A0A094E4A0-F1
#
_entry.id   AF-A0A094E4A0-F1
#
_cell.length_a   1.000
_cell.length_b   1.000
_cell.length_c   1.000
_cell.angle_alpha   90.00
_cell.angle_beta   90.00
_cell.angle_gamma   90.00
#
_symmetry.space_group_name_H-M   'P 1'
#
loop_
_entity.id
_entity.type
_entity.pdbx_description
1 polymer ?
#
loop_
_entity_poly.entity_id
_entity_poly.type
_entity_poly.pdbx_seq_one_letter_code
_entity_poly.pdbx_strand_id
1 'polypeptide(L)'
;MVGAFEHLKVVDLSNEEKDALAECERRLTTLKFKTSRHGYDICDDSAGLETAAKDFIAIFAPWLKFGVSQLQAIQLQAFRFDKAATMPVFGSMLFIPTVIMGSPKISGQALNFGSYVQLNVAVAVEPRVSCLIFRTD
;
A
#
# COMPACT_ATOMS: atom_id res chain seq x y z
N MET A 1 28.56 11.05 1.71
CA MET A 1 27.50 10.07 1.99
C MET A 1 26.18 10.73 1.65
N VAL A 2 25.69 10.54 0.44
CA VAL A 2 24.39 11.09 0.00
C VAL A 2 23.33 10.12 0.52
N GLY A 3 22.40 10.62 1.33
CA GLY A 3 21.55 9.81 2.20
C GLY A 3 20.55 8.95 1.42
N ALA A 4 20.48 7.66 1.75
CA ALA A 4 19.63 6.65 1.12
C ALA A 4 18.11 6.83 1.30
N PHE A 5 17.64 8.02 1.69
CA PHE A 5 16.24 8.27 2.09
C PHE A 5 15.52 9.36 1.28
N GLU A 6 16.17 10.00 0.29
CA GLU A 6 15.56 11.11 -0.47
C GLU A 6 14.33 10.73 -1.30
N HIS A 7 14.07 9.42 -1.48
CA HIS A 7 12.99 8.91 -2.34
C HIS A 7 11.77 8.36 -1.58
N LEU A 8 11.78 8.40 -0.24
CA LEU A 8 10.71 7.86 0.60
C LEU A 8 10.14 8.93 1.50
N LYS A 9 8.85 9.21 1.35
CA LYS A 9 8.12 10.08 2.28
C LYS A 9 7.09 9.26 3.04
N VAL A 10 7.30 9.12 4.35
CA VAL A 10 6.34 8.50 5.27
C VAL A 10 5.42 9.58 5.82
N VAL A 11 4.12 9.30 5.83
CA VAL A 11 3.09 10.20 6.34
C VAL A 11 2.16 9.43 7.24
N ASP A 12 1.92 9.95 8.44
CA ASP A 12 0.96 9.36 9.38
C ASP A 12 -0.48 9.61 8.91
N LEU A 13 -1.31 8.58 9.07
CA LEU A 13 -2.74 8.68 8.85
C LEU A 13 -3.42 9.42 10.01
N SER A 14 -4.53 10.09 9.71
CA SER A 14 -5.44 10.62 10.75
C SER A 14 -6.05 9.47 11.57
N ASN A 15 -6.66 9.79 12.71
CA ASN A 15 -7.31 8.75 13.52
C ASN A 15 -8.48 8.11 12.77
N GLU A 16 -9.26 8.91 12.04
CA GLU A 16 -10.36 8.42 11.21
C GLU A 16 -9.86 7.53 10.06
N GLU A 17 -8.75 7.91 9.42
CA GLU A 17 -8.10 7.09 8.40
C GLU A 17 -7.56 5.77 8.98
N LYS A 18 -7.02 5.78 10.21
CA LYS A 18 -6.54 4.57 10.92
C LYS A 18 -7.69 3.62 11.26
N ASP A 19 -8.79 4.15 11.78
CA ASP A 19 -9.96 3.33 12.12
C ASP A 19 -10.57 2.69 10.86
N ALA A 20 -10.66 3.46 9.77
CA ALA A 20 -11.12 2.96 8.48
C ALA A 20 -10.16 1.93 7.87
N LEU A 21 -8.84 2.13 8.03
CA LEU A 21 -7.83 1.17 7.60
C LEU A 21 -7.93 -0.15 8.37
N ALA A 22 -8.21 -0.11 9.67
CA ALA A 22 -8.35 -1.31 10.50
C ALA A 22 -9.57 -2.15 10.07
N GLU A 23 -10.70 -1.51 9.77
CA GLU A 23 -11.87 -2.21 9.22
C GLU A 23 -11.59 -2.75 7.81
N CYS A 24 -10.87 -1.99 6.99
CA CYS A 24 -10.42 -2.44 5.67
C CYS A 24 -9.53 -3.70 5.79
N GLU A 25 -8.53 -3.68 6.66
CA GLU A 25 -7.63 -4.81 6.93
C GLU A 25 -8.42 -6.09 7.24
N ARG A 26 -9.40 -6.01 8.15
CA ARG A 26 -10.27 -7.15 8.48
C ARG A 26 -10.94 -7.74 7.24
N ARG A 27 -11.47 -6.90 6.34
CA ARG A 27 -12.11 -7.35 5.10
C ARG A 27 -11.10 -7.94 4.12
N LEU A 28 -9.92 -7.34 3.98
CA LEU A 28 -8.85 -7.82 3.09
C LEU A 28 -8.38 -9.24 3.43
N THR A 29 -8.41 -9.65 4.70
CA THR A 29 -8.02 -11.02 5.11
C THR A 29 -8.88 -12.12 4.49
N THR A 30 -10.08 -11.77 4.01
CA THR A 30 -11.01 -12.73 3.38
C THR A 30 -10.81 -12.85 1.87
N LEU A 31 -10.01 -11.96 1.27
CA LEU A 31 -9.74 -11.95 -0.17
C LEU A 31 -8.72 -13.01 -0.57
N LYS A 32 -8.80 -13.41 -1.84
CA LYS A 32 -7.88 -14.38 -2.44
C LYS A 32 -6.69 -13.66 -3.07
N PHE A 33 -5.53 -14.27 -2.89
CA PHE A 33 -4.26 -13.79 -3.41
C PHE A 33 -3.63 -14.88 -4.27
N LYS A 34 -3.04 -14.48 -5.40
CA LYS A 34 -2.30 -15.35 -6.30
C LYS A 34 -0.83 -14.94 -6.33
N THR A 35 0.07 -15.91 -6.28
CA THR A 35 1.50 -15.67 -6.40
C THR A 35 1.87 -15.10 -7.76
N SER A 36 2.52 -13.94 -7.76
CA SER A 36 3.04 -13.32 -8.97
C SER A 36 4.40 -13.89 -9.36
N ARG A 37 4.81 -13.60 -10.60
CA ARG A 37 6.18 -13.89 -11.08
C ARG A 37 7.25 -13.05 -10.39
N HIS A 38 6.87 -12.02 -9.64
CA HIS A 38 7.78 -11.09 -8.98
C HIS A 38 8.08 -11.46 -7.51
N GLY A 39 7.57 -12.61 -7.03
CA GLY A 39 7.90 -13.15 -5.71
C GLY A 39 7.02 -12.66 -4.56
N TYR A 40 6.00 -11.85 -4.85
CA TYR A 40 4.93 -11.46 -3.93
C TYR A 40 3.57 -11.90 -4.47
N ASP A 41 2.56 -12.02 -3.61
CA ASP A 41 1.20 -12.34 -4.03
C ASP A 41 0.39 -11.07 -4.34
N ILE A 42 -0.54 -11.17 -5.28
CA ILE A 42 -1.42 -10.08 -5.74
C ILE A 42 -2.87 -10.52 -5.52
N CYS A 43 -3.71 -9.61 -5.01
CA CYS A 43 -5.15 -9.85 -4.94
C CYS A 43 -5.72 -10.00 -6.36
N ASP A 44 -6.41 -11.11 -6.61
CA ASP A 44 -6.96 -11.43 -7.94
C ASP A 44 -8.46 -11.09 -8.09
N ASP A 45 -9.07 -10.59 -7.01
CA ASP A 45 -10.46 -10.14 -6.95
C ASP A 45 -10.53 -8.62 -6.82
N SER A 46 -10.61 -7.90 -7.96
CA SER A 46 -10.66 -6.43 -7.91
C SER A 46 -11.98 -5.90 -7.34
N ALA A 47 -13.10 -6.56 -7.62
CA ALA A 47 -14.42 -6.15 -7.12
C ALA A 47 -14.53 -6.34 -5.60
N GLY A 48 -14.01 -7.47 -5.09
CA GLY A 48 -13.88 -7.72 -3.67
C GLY A 48 -12.94 -6.73 -3.00
N LEU A 49 -11.82 -6.39 -3.64
CA LEU A 49 -10.87 -5.39 -3.14
C LEU A 49 -11.48 -3.99 -3.04
N GLU A 50 -12.16 -3.53 -4.09
CA GLU A 50 -12.85 -2.24 -4.08
C GLU A 50 -13.93 -2.20 -2.99
N THR A 51 -14.68 -3.30 -2.83
CA THR A 51 -15.71 -3.40 -1.78
C THR A 51 -15.09 -3.36 -0.38
N ALA A 52 -13.97 -4.08 -0.17
CA ALA A 52 -13.26 -4.12 1.10
C ALA A 52 -12.63 -2.76 1.45
N ALA A 53 -12.15 -2.01 0.46
CA ALA A 53 -11.48 -0.73 0.64
C ALA A 53 -12.42 0.48 0.55
N LYS A 54 -13.69 0.30 0.21
CA LYS A 54 -14.65 1.38 -0.07
C LYS A 54 -14.67 2.49 0.98
N ASP A 55 -14.85 2.12 2.25
CA ASP A 55 -14.97 3.09 3.34
C ASP A 55 -13.63 3.80 3.60
N PHE A 56 -12.52 3.07 3.52
CA PHE A 56 -11.18 3.64 3.62
C PHE A 56 -10.90 4.63 2.47
N ILE A 57 -11.25 4.30 1.22
CA ILE A 57 -11.06 5.20 0.07
C ILE A 57 -11.85 6.50 0.25
N ALA A 58 -13.08 6.41 0.75
CA ALA A 58 -13.92 7.59 0.97
C ALA A 58 -13.32 8.53 2.02
N ILE A 59 -12.73 8.00 3.08
CA ILE A 59 -12.13 8.76 4.18
C ILE A 59 -10.71 9.26 3.81
N PHE A 60 -9.88 8.37 3.28
CA PHE A 60 -8.49 8.66 2.89
C PHE A 60 -8.40 9.59 1.68
N ALA A 61 -9.38 9.55 0.78
CA ALA A 61 -9.48 10.39 -0.41
C ALA A 61 -8.17 10.43 -1.24
N PRO A 62 -7.72 9.29 -1.82
CA PRO A 62 -6.40 9.19 -2.45
C PRO A 62 -6.19 10.22 -3.58
N TRP A 63 -7.25 10.67 -4.25
CA TRP A 63 -7.17 11.70 -5.30
C TRP A 63 -6.63 13.03 -4.80
N LEU A 64 -6.95 13.42 -3.57
CA LEU A 64 -6.39 14.61 -2.95
C LEU A 64 -4.90 14.45 -2.66
N LYS A 65 -4.46 13.24 -2.29
CA LYS A 65 -3.05 12.94 -1.98
C LYS A 65 -2.18 12.94 -3.23
N PHE A 66 -2.75 12.60 -4.39
CA PHE A 66 -2.09 12.67 -5.69
C PHE A 66 -2.25 14.03 -6.40
N GLY A 67 -3.13 14.91 -5.91
CA GLY A 67 -3.44 16.18 -6.60
C GLY A 67 -4.18 15.99 -7.92
N VAL A 68 -4.94 14.89 -8.07
CA VAL A 68 -5.73 14.60 -9.27
C VAL A 68 -7.22 14.86 -9.00
N SER A 69 -7.93 15.33 -10.02
CA SER A 69 -9.33 15.73 -9.88
C SER A 69 -10.33 14.57 -9.98
N GLN A 70 -9.90 13.38 -10.44
CA GLN A 70 -10.79 12.26 -10.74
C GLN A 70 -10.27 10.96 -10.12
N LEU A 71 -11.15 10.27 -9.38
CA LEU A 71 -10.88 8.95 -8.79
C LEU A 71 -10.54 7.88 -9.85
N GLN A 72 -11.08 8.01 -11.06
CA GLN A 72 -10.86 7.08 -12.18
C GLN A 72 -9.40 7.02 -12.65
N ALA A 73 -8.60 8.05 -12.32
CA ALA A 73 -7.16 8.06 -12.58
C ALA A 73 -6.36 7.22 -11.58
N ILE A 74 -7.00 6.66 -10.55
CA ILE A 74 -6.36 5.94 -9.46
C ILE A 74 -6.71 4.47 -9.54
N GLN A 75 -5.69 3.64 -9.72
CA GLN A 75 -5.83 2.20 -9.60
C GLN A 75 -5.57 1.76 -8.16
N LEU A 76 -6.35 0.78 -7.72
CA LEU A 76 -6.21 0.14 -6.42
C LEU A 76 -5.70 -1.29 -6.60
N GLN A 77 -4.68 -1.65 -5.82
CA GLN A 77 -4.12 -3.00 -5.77
C GLN A 77 -3.84 -3.41 -4.33
N ALA A 78 -3.80 -4.71 -4.08
CA ALA A 78 -3.37 -5.27 -2.80
C ALA A 78 -2.31 -6.34 -3.03
N PHE A 79 -1.29 -6.33 -2.17
CA PHE A 79 -0.14 -7.22 -2.26
C PHE A 79 0.16 -7.87 -0.91
N ARG A 80 0.71 -9.08 -0.95
CA ARG A 80 1.26 -9.77 0.22
C ARG A 80 2.71 -10.17 -0.06
N PHE A 81 3.60 -9.75 0.82
CA PHE A 81 5.03 -10.02 0.76
C PHE A 81 5.39 -11.05 1.82
N ASP A 82 5.42 -12.33 1.46
CA ASP A 82 5.92 -13.40 2.36
C ASP A 82 7.44 -13.60 2.24
N LYS A 83 8.03 -13.09 1.16
CA LYS A 83 9.49 -13.05 0.89
C LYS A 83 9.90 -11.63 0.52
N ALA A 84 11.18 -11.32 0.70
CA ALA A 84 11.74 -10.06 0.24
C ALA A 84 11.59 -9.97 -1.28
N ALA A 85 11.06 -8.86 -1.78
CA ALA A 85 10.88 -8.62 -3.20
C ALA A 85 11.03 -7.14 -3.54
N THR A 86 11.24 -6.84 -4.83
CA THR A 86 11.26 -5.46 -5.32
C THR A 86 9.86 -5.10 -5.81
N MET A 87 9.27 -4.05 -5.24
CA MET A 87 8.04 -3.46 -5.74
C MET A 87 8.35 -2.57 -6.94
N PRO A 88 7.84 -2.87 -8.14
CA PRO A 88 7.95 -1.95 -9.26
C PRO A 88 7.08 -0.72 -8.99
N VAL A 89 7.64 0.46 -9.23
CA VAL A 89 6.91 1.73 -9.11
C VAL A 89 6.82 2.37 -10.48
N PHE A 90 5.59 2.67 -10.89
CA PHE A 90 5.24 3.31 -12.14
C PHE A 90 4.55 4.63 -11.76
N GLY A 91 5.20 5.76 -12.04
CA GLY A 91 4.73 7.06 -11.60
C GLY A 91 4.78 7.22 -10.07
N SER A 92 3.70 7.76 -9.50
CA SER A 92 3.55 7.97 -8.06
C SER A 92 2.68 6.87 -7.46
N MET A 93 3.13 6.28 -6.35
CA MET A 93 2.39 5.26 -5.62
C MET A 93 2.29 5.60 -4.13
N LEU A 94 1.16 5.22 -3.53
CA LEU A 94 0.97 5.25 -2.08
C LEU A 94 0.95 3.81 -1.59
N PHE A 95 1.93 3.45 -0.76
CA PHE A 95 2.03 2.17 -0.09
C PHE A 95 1.44 2.29 1.31
N ILE A 96 0.33 1.60 1.57
CA ILE A 96 -0.34 1.58 2.87
C ILE A 96 -0.18 0.18 3.46
N PRO A 97 0.68 0.00 4.47
CA PRO A 97 0.76 -1.26 5.20
C PRO A 97 -0.57 -1.57 5.88
N THR A 98 -1.08 -2.78 5.68
CA THR A 98 -2.34 -3.24 6.30
C THR A 98 -2.07 -4.30 7.35
N VAL A 99 -1.35 -5.37 7.00
CA VAL A 99 -0.96 -6.41 7.96
C VAL A 99 0.55 -6.37 8.10
N ILE A 100 1.05 -6.19 9.33
CA ILE A 100 2.48 -6.20 9.63
C ILE A 100 2.76 -7.29 10.66
N MET A 101 3.64 -8.23 10.32
CA MET A 101 4.12 -9.24 11.25
C MET A 101 5.64 -9.10 11.47
N GLY A 102 6.04 -8.76 12.69
CA GLY A 102 7.45 -8.50 13.00
C GLY A 102 7.84 -7.05 12.73
N SER A 103 8.93 -6.83 11.99
CA SER A 103 9.48 -5.49 11.75
C SER A 103 9.92 -5.28 10.30
N PRO A 104 9.02 -5.46 9.31
CA PRO A 104 9.32 -5.26 7.91
C PRO A 104 9.71 -3.82 7.62
N LYS A 105 10.62 -3.66 6.65
CA LYS A 105 11.07 -2.38 6.14
C LYS A 105 10.80 -2.23 4.64
N ILE A 106 10.71 -0.99 4.21
CA ILE A 106 10.76 -0.59 2.80
C ILE A 106 12.01 0.26 2.58
N SER A 107 12.96 -0.24 1.80
CA SER A 107 14.26 0.42 1.59
C SER A 107 14.92 0.91 2.89
N GLY A 108 14.89 0.08 3.93
CA GLY A 108 15.46 0.38 5.25
C GLY A 108 14.58 1.19 6.20
N GLN A 109 13.48 1.78 5.72
CA GLN A 109 12.49 2.48 6.54
C GLN A 109 11.51 1.49 7.18
N ALA A 110 11.36 1.53 8.50
CA ALA A 110 10.38 0.70 9.21
C ALA A 110 8.95 1.00 8.75
N LEU A 111 8.20 -0.05 8.43
CA LEU A 111 6.78 0.05 8.11
C LEU A 111 5.96 -0.02 9.41
N ASN A 112 5.01 0.89 9.55
CA ASN A 112 4.11 0.94 10.70
C ASN A 112 2.67 0.98 10.22
N PHE A 113 1.79 0.29 10.96
CA PHE A 113 0.35 0.41 10.76
C PHE A 113 -0.08 1.85 11.07
N GLY A 114 -1.01 2.39 10.29
CA GLY A 114 -1.48 3.76 10.48
C GLY A 114 -0.58 4.84 9.86
N SER A 115 0.27 4.45 8.92
CA SER A 115 1.05 5.36 8.08
C SER A 115 0.95 4.92 6.62
N TYR A 116 1.30 5.80 5.70
CA TYR A 116 1.55 5.42 4.30
C TYR A 116 2.89 5.95 3.83
N VAL A 117 3.45 5.29 2.83
CA VAL A 117 4.73 5.65 2.21
C VAL A 117 4.46 6.07 0.77
N GLN A 118 4.89 7.28 0.42
CA GLN A 118 4.89 7.74 -0.97
C GLN A 118 6.14 7.18 -1.67
N LEU A 119 5.92 6.50 -2.79
CA LEU A 119 6.97 5.88 -3.59
C LEU A 119 6.97 6.50 -4.99
N ASN A 120 8.16 6.84 -5.47
CA ASN A 120 8.40 7.38 -6.82
C ASN A 120 9.45 6.60 -7.62
N VAL A 121 10.10 5.62 -6.99
CA VAL A 121 11.11 4.73 -7.57
C VAL A 121 10.88 3.32 -7.06
N ALA A 122 11.36 2.31 -7.78
CA ALA A 122 11.27 0.93 -7.33
C ALA A 122 11.99 0.74 -5.99
N VAL A 123 11.40 -0.05 -5.09
CA VAL A 123 11.88 -0.20 -3.71
C VAL A 123 11.90 -1.66 -3.28
N ALA A 124 12.88 -2.00 -2.44
CA ALA A 124 12.92 -3.30 -1.79
C ALA A 124 11.96 -3.32 -0.61
N VAL A 125 11.08 -4.32 -0.58
CA VAL A 125 10.12 -4.56 0.50
C VAL A 125 10.54 -5.84 1.21
N GLU A 126 10.76 -5.74 2.52
CA GLU A 126 11.03 -6.89 3.37
C GLU A 126 9.77 -7.74 3.61
N PRO A 127 9.91 -9.05 3.89
CA PRO A 127 8.79 -9.95 4.04
C PRO A 127 7.93 -9.65 5.27
N ARG A 128 6.80 -10.36 5.36
CA ARG A 128 5.81 -10.34 6.44
C ARG A 128 5.00 -9.05 6.51
N VAL A 129 4.69 -8.49 5.34
CA VAL A 129 3.80 -7.34 5.19
C VAL A 129 2.77 -7.57 4.10
N SER A 130 1.52 -7.20 4.36
CA SER A 130 0.49 -6.98 3.35
C SER A 130 0.26 -5.48 3.21
N CYS A 131 -0.10 -5.04 2.01
CA CYS A 131 -0.34 -3.62 1.76
C CYS A 131 -1.45 -3.38 0.75
N LEU A 132 -2.08 -2.21 0.87
CA LEU A 132 -2.82 -1.58 -0.21
C LEU A 132 -1.88 -0.64 -0.97
N ILE A 133 -2.08 -0.59 -2.28
CA ILE A 133 -1.40 0.34 -3.17
C ILE A 133 -2.44 1.14 -3.92
N PHE A 134 -2.32 2.46 -3.84
CA PHE A 134 -2.93 3.35 -4.83
C PHE A 134 -1.85 3.83 -5.79
N ARG A 135 -2.16 3.90 -7.07
CA ARG A 135 -1.26 4.42 -8.08
C ARG A 135 -2.02 5.18 -9.16
N THR A 136 -1.35 6.13 -9.78
CA THR A 136 -1.82 6.79 -11.00
C THR A 136 -1.03 6.24 -12.18
N ASP A 137 -1.70 5.94 -13.29
CA ASP A 137 -1.02 5.56 -14.54
C ASP A 137 -0.25 6.74 -15.17
#